data_AF-A0A6G4R4H0-F1
#
_entry.id   AF-A0A6G4R4H0-F1
#
_cell.length_a   1.000
_cell.length_b   1.000
_cell.length_c   1.000
_cell.angle_alpha   90.00
_cell.angle_beta   90.00
_cell.angle_gamma   90.00
#
_symmetry.space_group_name_H-M   'P 1'
#
loop_
_entity.id
_entity.type
_entity.pdbx_description
1 polymer ?
#
loop_
_entity_poly.entity_id
_entity_poly.type
_entity_poly.pdbx_seq_one_letter_code
_entity_poly.pdbx_strand_id
1 'polypeptide(L)' 'MTSQEQRLLSALAWMCAQYLEDRDGELDHLSMSAGERAIGLLVDYGLIAPSGRGGAWTEAGQALLNHID' A
#
# COMPACT_ATOMS: atom_id res chain seq x y z
N MET A 1 -3.06 -0.27 -15.02
CA MET A 1 -2.81 1.10 -14.53
C MET A 1 -2.29 1.95 -15.68
N THR A 2 -2.81 3.16 -15.81
CA THR A 2 -2.20 4.22 -16.62
C THR A 2 -0.93 4.75 -15.93
N SER A 3 -0.10 5.50 -16.64
CA SER A 3 1.09 6.14 -16.06
C SER A 3 0.75 7.12 -14.92
N GLN A 4 -0.39 7.81 -15.03
CA GLN A 4 -0.86 8.71 -13.99
C GLN A 4 -1.32 7.93 -12.74
N GLU A 5 -2.09 6.86 -12.91
CA GLU A 5 -2.48 5.99 -11.79
C GLU A 5 -1.26 5.39 -11.11
N GLN A 6 -0.29 4.89 -11.90
CA GLN A 6 0.94 4.33 -11.35
C GLN A 6 1.68 5.36 -10.50
N ARG A 7 1.86 6.60 -10.99
CA ARG A 7 2.51 7.67 -10.23
C ARG A 7 1.78 7.99 -8.92
N LEU A 8 0.44 8.06 -8.95
CA LEU A 8 -0.36 8.35 -7.76
C LEU A 8 -0.34 7.19 -6.75
N LEU A 9 -0.44 5.95 -7.25
CA LEU A 9 -0.39 4.75 -6.42
C LEU A 9 0.99 4.52 -5.82
N SER A 10 2.08 4.81 -6.55
CA SER A 10 3.44 4.78 -5.99
C SER A 10 3.57 5.76 -4.83
N ALA A 11 3.07 7.00 -4.97
CA ALA A 11 3.10 7.98 -3.88
C ALA A 11 2.28 7.52 -2.66
N LEU A 12 1.09 6.96 -2.89
CA LEU A 12 0.25 6.41 -1.81
C LEU A 12 0.88 5.20 -1.13
N ALA A 13 1.45 4.28 -1.91
CA ALA A 13 2.10 3.08 -1.42
C ALA A 13 3.30 3.45 -0.53
N TRP A 14 4.11 4.43 -0.94
CA TRP A 14 5.22 4.93 -0.13
C TRP A 14 4.77 5.58 1.18
N MET A 15 3.68 6.35 1.16
CA MET A 15 3.09 6.89 2.39
C MET A 15 2.64 5.76 3.34
N CYS A 16 2.04 4.70 2.80
CA CYS A 16 1.64 3.55 3.61
C CYS A 16 2.87 2.80 4.16
N ALA A 17 3.88 2.52 3.32
CA ALA A 17 5.12 1.89 3.73
C ALA A 17 5.84 2.69 4.84
N GLN A 18 5.86 4.02 4.73
CA GLN A 18 6.55 4.87 5.69
C GLN A 18 5.85 4.96 7.05
N TYR A 19 4.51 4.94 7.08
CA TYR A 19 3.74 5.30 8.28
C TYR A 19 2.88 4.17 8.85
N LEU A 20 2.56 3.16 8.05
CA LEU A 20 1.63 2.08 8.40
C LEU A 20 2.31 0.71 8.41
N GLU A 21 3.52 0.59 7.85
CA GLU A 21 4.29 -0.66 7.87
C GLU A 21 5.01 -0.83 9.20
N ASP A 22 4.89 -2.01 9.77
CA ASP A 22 5.60 -2.37 11.00
C ASP A 22 6.99 -2.95 10.71
N ARG A 23 7.65 -3.47 11.74
CA ARG A 23 9.01 -4.01 11.62
C ARG A 23 9.07 -5.34 10.87
N ASP A 24 7.94 -6.03 10.76
CA ASP A 24 7.82 -7.33 10.11
C ASP A 24 7.37 -7.19 8.64
N GLY A 25 7.13 -5.94 8.18
CA GLY A 25 6.73 -5.63 6.81
C GLY A 25 5.22 -5.75 6.57
N GLU A 26 4.43 -5.88 7.64
CA GLU A 26 2.96 -5.88 7.56
C GLU A 26 2.41 -4.46 7.73
N LEU A 27 1.36 -4.16 6.99
CA LEU A 27 0.64 -2.89 7.09
C LEU A 27 -0.50 -2.99 8.09
N ASP A 28 -0.62 -1.98 8.95
CA ASP A 28 -1.76 -1.78 9.85
C ASP A 28 -2.33 -0.37 9.64
N HIS A 29 -3.62 -0.26 9.31
CA HIS A 29 -4.29 1.03 9.15
C HIS A 29 -4.47 1.79 10.47
N LEU A 30 -4.11 1.22 11.62
CA LEU A 30 -4.15 1.79 12.96
C LEU A 30 -5.54 2.29 13.38
N SER A 31 -6.60 1.71 12.80
CA SER A 31 -8.00 2.19 12.92
C SER A 31 -8.17 3.68 12.55
N MET A 32 -7.30 4.21 11.70
CA MET A 32 -7.37 5.56 11.16
C MET A 32 -8.16 5.53 9.86
N SER A 33 -9.22 6.34 9.76
CA SER A 33 -10.06 6.44 8.53
C SER A 33 -9.24 6.70 7.25
N ALA A 34 -8.15 7.47 7.35
CA ALA A 34 -7.24 7.69 6.22
C ALA A 34 -6.46 6.42 5.85
N GLY A 35 -5.96 5.68 6.84
CA GLY A 35 -5.25 4.42 6.63
C GLY A 35 -6.16 3.33 6.05
N GLU A 36 -7.40 3.23 6.55
CA GLU A 36 -8.40 2.27 6.07
C GLU A 36 -8.70 2.48 4.59
N ARG A 37 -8.89 3.74 4.19
CA ARG A 37 -9.14 4.10 2.79
C ARG A 37 -7.91 3.87 1.91
N ALA A 38 -6.72 4.20 2.40
CA ALA A 38 -5.48 4.02 1.66
C ALA A 38 -5.19 2.54 1.41
N ILE A 39 -5.22 1.72 2.46
CA ILE A 39 -4.99 0.28 2.35
C ILE A 39 -6.11 -0.38 1.54
N GLY A 40 -7.38 0.00 1.76
CA GLY A 40 -8.50 -0.51 0.96
C GLY A 40 -8.31 -0.25 -0.53
N LEU A 41 -7.92 0.96 -0.92
CA LEU A 41 -7.63 1.28 -2.32
C LEU A 41 -6.48 0.44 -2.88
N LEU A 42 -5.40 0.25 -2.11
CA LEU A 42 -4.26 -0.57 -2.54
C LEU A 42 -4.64 -2.07 -2.64
N VAL A 43 -5.55 -2.57 -1.81
CA VAL A 43 -6.15 -3.91 -1.92
C VAL A 43 -6.99 -4.03 -3.20
N ASP A 44 -7.82 -3.03 -3.51
CA ASP A 44 -8.65 -3.02 -4.73
C ASP A 44 -7.79 -3.07 -6.01
N TYR A 45 -6.60 -2.49 -5.98
CA TYR A 45 -5.61 -2.58 -7.07
C TYR A 45 -4.72 -3.83 -7.02
N GLY A 46 -4.92 -4.73 -6.06
CA GLY A 46 -4.15 -5.98 -5.90
C GLY A 46 -2.70 -5.78 -5.41
N LEU A 47 -2.41 -4.62 -4.82
CA LEU A 47 -1.07 -4.26 -4.33
C LEU A 47 -0.82 -4.75 -2.89
N ILE A 48 -1.89 -5.00 -2.15
CA ILE A 48 -1.86 -5.58 -0.80
C ILE A 48 -2.74 -6.83 -0.76
N ALA A 49 -2.24 -7.89 -0.15
CA ALA A 49 -3.03 -9.05 0.25
C ALA A 49 -3.63 -8.77 1.64
N PRO A 50 -4.97 -8.63 1.77
CA PRO A 50 -5.57 -8.17 3.02
C PRO A 50 -5.45 -9.22 4.13
N SER A 51 -5.13 -8.75 5.34
CA SER A 51 -5.08 -9.52 6.58
C SER A 51 -5.36 -8.61 7.77
N GLY A 52 -6.27 -9.00 8.67
CA GLY A 52 -6.57 -8.23 9.88
C GLY A 52 -6.92 -6.76 9.60
N ARG A 53 -6.16 -5.84 10.21
CA ARG A 53 -6.27 -4.38 10.04
C ARG A 53 -5.40 -3.83 8.91
N GLY A 54 -5.05 -4.64 7.92
CA GLY A 54 -4.33 -4.16 6.76
C GLY A 54 -3.95 -5.31 5.87
N GLY A 55 -2.67 -5.67 5.84
CA GLY A 55 -2.20 -6.79 5.04
C GLY A 55 -0.71 -6.73 4.71
N ALA A 56 -0.29 -7.63 3.83
CA ALA A 56 1.09 -7.69 3.35
C ALA A 56 1.17 -7.23 1.88
N TRP A 57 2.29 -6.62 1.50
CA TRP A 57 2.55 -6.27 0.11
C TRP A 57 2.56 -7.52 -0.79
N THR A 58 1.84 -7.45 -1.91
CA THR A 58 1.98 -8.45 -2.98
C THR A 58 3.28 -8.24 -3.74
N GLU A 59 3.64 -9.19 -4.62
CA GLU A 59 4.76 -8.98 -5.56
C GLU A 59 4.59 -7.71 -6.40
N ALA A 60 3.34 -7.41 -6.82
CA ALA A 60 3.02 -6.20 -7.57
C ALA A 60 3.17 -4.93 -6.71
N GLY A 61 2.78 -5.00 -5.42
CA GLY A 61 2.99 -3.92 -4.47
C GLY A 61 4.47 -3.62 -4.23
N GLN A 62 5.28 -4.67 -4.02
CA GLN A 62 6.74 -4.52 -3.87
C GLN A 62 7.39 -3.99 -5.15
N ALA A 63 6.98 -4.47 -6.33
CA ALA A 63 7.46 -3.95 -7.60
C ALA A 63 7.13 -2.45 -7.77
N LEU A 64 5.94 -2.03 -7.35
CA LEU A 64 5.53 -0.63 -7.40
C LEU A 64 6.36 0.27 -6.47
N LEU A 65 6.72 -0.22 -5.27
CA LEU A 65 7.59 0.49 -4.33
C LEU A 65 9.03 0.64 -4.86
N ASN A 66 9.53 -0.41 -5.52
CA ASN A 66 10.87 -0.45 -6.10
C ASN A 66 11.00 0.30 -7.43
N HIS A 67 9.89 0.66 -8.07
CA HIS A 67 9.88 1.50 -9.26
C HIS A 67 9.95 2.98 -8.85
N ILE A 68 11.18 3.47 -8.69
CA ILE A 68 11.46 4.89 -8.54
C ILE A 68 12.32 5.34 -9.72
N ASP A 69 11.91 6.47 -10.32
CA ASP A 69 12.73 7.34 -11.18
C ASP A 69 13.70 8.18 -10.33
#